data_AF-T2SD80-F1
#
_entry.id   AF-T2SD80-F1
#
_cell.length_a   1.000
_cell.length_b   1.000
_cell.length_c   1.000
_cell.angle_alpha   90.00
_cell.angle_beta   90.00
_cell.angle_gamma   90.00
#
_symmetry.space_group_name_H-M   'P 1'
#
loop_
_entity.id
_entity.type
_entity.pdbx_description
1 polymer ?
#
loop_
_entity_poly.entity_id
_entity_poly.type
_entity_poly.pdbx_seq_one_letter_code
_entity_poly.pdbx_strand_id
1 'polypeptide(L)'
;MEKHHSDQEYEEIITDQLGDMQLRENLRSAMDTLRTNRKNLIKNRYSEWENLRELGKEVKLKILSRLDEYLELFEKNATQNGFKIHYAKDGDEANEIIYNLAKEKTLTAF
;
A
#
# COMPACT_ATOMS: atom_id res chain seq x y z
N MET A 1 -24.81 -1.91 -20.84
CA MET A 1 -24.17 -2.81 -21.82
C MET A 1 -22.68 -2.61 -21.61
N GLU A 2 -22.10 -3.41 -20.71
CA GLU A 2 -20.70 -3.30 -20.30
C GLU A 2 -19.78 -3.56 -21.51
N LYS A 3 -18.94 -2.57 -21.82
CA LYS A 3 -17.82 -2.77 -22.73
C LYS A 3 -16.69 -3.37 -21.90
N HIS A 4 -16.53 -4.68 -21.99
CA HIS A 4 -15.35 -5.35 -21.46
C HIS A 4 -14.21 -5.12 -22.44
N HIS A 5 -13.12 -4.51 -21.96
CA HIS A 5 -11.91 -4.33 -22.74
C HIS A 5 -11.09 -5.63 -22.70
N SER A 6 -10.67 -6.14 -23.85
CA SER A 6 -9.74 -7.27 -23.95
C SER A 6 -8.40 -6.92 -23.28
N ASP A 7 -7.60 -7.88 -22.83
CA ASP A 7 -6.28 -7.64 -22.24
C ASP A 7 -5.38 -6.77 -23.15
N GLN A 8 -5.47 -6.96 -24.47
CA GLN A 8 -4.79 -6.13 -25.46
C GLN A 8 -5.31 -4.68 -25.49
N GLU A 9 -6.61 -4.48 -25.30
CA GLU A 9 -7.20 -3.13 -25.22
C GLU A 9 -6.83 -2.42 -23.91
N TYR A 10 -6.69 -3.15 -22.80
CA TYR A 10 -6.22 -2.57 -21.53
C TYR A 10 -4.78 -2.07 -21.62
N GLU A 11 -3.87 -2.88 -22.18
CA GLU A 11 -2.47 -2.48 -22.35
C GLU A 11 -2.32 -1.27 -23.29
N GLU A 12 -3.14 -1.21 -24.35
CA GLU A 12 -3.19 -0.06 -25.26
C GLU A 12 -3.71 1.20 -24.55
N ILE A 13 -4.81 1.09 -23.78
CA ILE A 13 -5.36 2.22 -23.01
C ILE A 13 -4.36 2.69 -21.95
N ILE A 14 -3.72 1.78 -21.22
CA ILE A 14 -2.70 2.13 -20.22
C ILE A 14 -1.55 2.88 -20.90
N THR A 15 -1.05 2.37 -22.02
CA THR A 15 0.06 3.00 -22.75
C THR A 15 -0.31 4.39 -23.27
N ASP A 16 -1.51 4.55 -23.83
CA ASP A 16 -2.01 5.82 -24.34
C ASP A 16 -2.21 6.86 -23.21
N GLN A 17 -2.88 6.47 -22.12
CA GLN A 17 -3.13 7.35 -20.98
C GLN A 17 -1.85 7.70 -20.21
N LEU A 18 -0.88 6.77 -20.15
CA LEU A 18 0.47 7.08 -19.65
C LEU A 18 1.19 8.09 -20.54
N GLY A 19 0.86 8.18 -21.83
CA GLY A 19 1.37 9.13 -22.80
C GLY A 19 0.78 10.54 -22.69
N ASP A 20 -0.42 10.69 -22.13
CA ASP A 20 -1.10 11.99 -21.97
C ASP A 20 -0.36 12.92 -20.99
N MET A 21 0.29 13.94 -21.55
CA MET A 21 1.02 14.96 -20.79
C MET A 21 0.11 15.77 -19.85
N GLN A 22 -1.10 16.10 -20.27
CA GLN A 22 -2.03 16.91 -19.48
C GLN A 22 -2.55 16.13 -18.28
N LEU A 23 -2.90 14.84 -18.47
CA LEU A 23 -3.31 13.96 -17.38
C LEU A 23 -2.20 13.81 -16.33
N ARG A 24 -0.95 13.61 -16.77
CA ARG A 24 0.21 13.51 -15.87
C ARG A 24 0.45 14.78 -15.07
N GLU A 25 0.37 15.94 -15.72
CA GLU A 25 0.54 17.24 -15.03
C GLU A 25 -0.58 17.49 -14.02
N ASN A 26 -1.83 17.19 -14.38
CA ASN A 26 -2.97 17.30 -13.48
C ASN A 26 -2.81 16.40 -12.25
N LEU A 27 -2.42 15.14 -12.45
CA LEU A 27 -2.19 14.18 -11.37
C LEU A 27 -1.04 14.65 -10.47
N ARG A 28 0.08 15.11 -11.04
CA ARG A 28 1.22 15.64 -10.28
C ARG A 28 0.79 16.83 -9.41
N SER A 29 0.09 17.80 -9.99
CA SER A 29 -0.41 18.98 -9.29
C SER A 29 -1.36 18.62 -8.14
N ALA A 30 -2.29 17.68 -8.37
CA ALA A 30 -3.18 17.18 -7.33
C ALA A 30 -2.40 16.50 -6.18
N MET A 31 -1.42 15.66 -6.52
CA MET A 31 -0.58 14.97 -5.54
C MET A 31 0.28 15.94 -4.73
N ASP A 32 0.83 16.98 -5.36
CA ASP A 32 1.59 18.03 -4.68
C ASP A 32 0.71 18.84 -3.73
N THR A 33 -0.53 19.11 -4.12
CA THR A 33 -1.53 19.76 -3.28
C THR A 33 -1.85 18.91 -2.05
N LEU A 34 -2.14 17.62 -2.23
CA LEU A 34 -2.40 16.69 -1.12
C LEU A 34 -1.20 16.58 -0.16
N ARG A 35 0.02 16.50 -0.71
CA ARG A 35 1.25 16.46 0.07
C ARG A 35 1.45 17.73 0.89
N THR A 36 1.18 18.90 0.29
CA THR A 36 1.32 20.21 0.95
C THR A 36 0.27 20.38 2.05
N ASN A 37 -0.99 20.03 1.78
CA ASN A 37 -2.06 20.05 2.76
C ASN A 37 -1.76 19.16 3.96
N ARG A 38 -1.25 17.94 3.72
CA ARG A 38 -0.81 17.03 4.78
C ARG A 38 0.30 17.64 5.63
N LYS A 39 1.33 18.25 5.02
CA LYS A 39 2.42 18.91 5.74
C LYS A 39 1.90 20.05 6.62
N ASN A 40 1.02 20.89 6.08
CA ASN A 40 0.43 22.02 6.82
C ASN A 40 -0.43 21.54 7.98
N LEU A 41 -1.26 20.52 7.77
CA LEU A 41 -2.07 19.90 8.83
C LEU A 41 -1.18 19.39 9.97
N ILE A 42 -0.11 18.67 9.63
CA ILE A 42 0.82 18.14 10.64
C ILE A 42 1.48 19.28 11.42
N LYS A 43 2.00 20.29 10.73
CA LYS A 43 2.65 21.46 11.34
C LYS A 43 1.70 22.22 12.27
N ASN A 44 0.43 22.34 11.89
CA ASN A 44 -0.56 23.10 12.66
C ASN A 44 -1.13 22.30 13.84
N ARG A 45 -1.19 20.96 13.76
CA ARG A 45 -1.79 20.10 14.79
C ARG A 45 -0.78 19.59 15.81
N TYR A 46 0.48 19.42 15.44
CA TYR A 46 1.50 18.82 16.29
C TYR A 46 2.70 19.76 16.45
N SER A 47 2.83 20.35 17.64
CA SER A 47 3.93 21.26 17.99
C SER A 47 5.30 20.58 18.01
N GLU A 48 5.35 19.28 18.32
CA GLU A 48 6.59 18.49 18.47
C GLU A 48 6.70 17.34 17.46
N TRP A 49 6.20 17.55 16.24
CA TRP A 49 6.16 16.51 15.21
C TRP A 49 7.52 15.82 14.96
N GLU A 50 8.63 16.57 15.01
CA GLU A 50 9.95 16.00 14.77
C GLU A 50 10.40 15.06 15.90
N ASN A 51 10.13 15.41 17.15
CA ASN A 51 10.39 14.53 18.30
C ASN A 51 9.56 13.25 18.21
N LEU A 52 8.27 13.35 17.83
CA LEU A 52 7.41 12.18 17.62
C LEU A 52 7.92 11.28 16.49
N ARG A 53 8.48 11.87 15.42
CA ARG A 53 9.07 11.12 14.32
C ARG A 53 10.32 10.37 14.76
N GLU A 54 11.20 11.00 15.54
CA GLU A 54 12.40 10.35 16.06
C GLU A 54 12.04 9.23 17.03
N LEU A 55 11.09 9.45 17.95
CA LEU A 55 10.59 8.39 18.83
C LEU A 55 10.01 7.21 18.04
N GLY A 56 9.22 7.47 17.00
CA GLY A 56 8.70 6.41 16.12
C GLY A 56 9.80 5.64 15.40
N LYS A 57 10.88 6.32 15.00
CA LYS A 57 12.07 5.70 14.41
C LYS A 57 12.81 4.84 15.44
N GLU A 58 13.02 5.31 16.66
CA GLU A 58 13.65 4.54 17.74
C GLU A 58 12.87 3.26 18.05
N VAL A 59 11.54 3.36 18.15
CA VAL A 59 10.66 2.20 18.33
C VAL A 59 10.79 1.23 17.17
N LYS A 60 10.77 1.71 15.93
CA LYS A 60 10.96 0.88 14.73
C LYS A 60 12.31 0.14 14.78
N LEU A 61 13.39 0.84 15.09
CA LEU A 61 14.73 0.25 15.18
C LEU A 61 14.79 -0.83 16.28
N LYS A 62 14.19 -0.57 17.44
CA LYS A 62 14.09 -1.54 18.53
C LYS A 62 13.33 -2.80 18.10
N ILE A 63 12.20 -2.65 17.40
CA ILE A 63 11.43 -3.79 16.89
C ILE A 63 12.25 -4.58 15.87
N LEU A 64 12.89 -3.89 14.91
CA LEU A 64 13.72 -4.53 13.90
C LEU A 64 14.90 -5.31 14.49
N SER A 65 15.45 -4.89 15.63
CA SER A 65 16.54 -5.59 16.31
C SER A 65 16.14 -6.95 16.91
N ARG A 66 14.84 -7.20 17.09
CA ARG A 66 14.25 -8.43 17.66
C ARG A 66 13.08 -8.91 16.80
N LEU A 67 13.26 -8.79 15.49
CA LEU A 67 12.19 -9.00 14.52
C LEU A 67 11.64 -10.43 14.59
N ASP A 68 12.52 -11.40 14.82
CA ASP A 68 12.19 -12.80 15.08
C ASP A 68 11.14 -12.94 16.20
N GLU A 69 11.40 -12.36 17.37
CA GLU A 69 10.49 -12.44 18.51
C GLU A 69 9.16 -11.68 18.26
N TYR A 70 9.25 -10.48 17.66
CA TYR A 70 8.08 -9.64 17.45
C TYR A 70 7.17 -10.16 16.33
N LEU A 71 7.70 -10.89 15.34
CA LEU A 71 6.89 -11.54 14.31
C LEU A 71 6.04 -12.66 14.91
N GLU A 72 6.60 -13.52 15.76
CA GLU A 72 5.84 -14.58 16.43
C GLU A 72 4.73 -14.00 17.33
N LEU A 73 5.05 -12.95 18.08
CA LEU A 73 4.05 -12.25 18.91
C LEU A 73 2.94 -11.62 18.05
N PHE A 74 3.31 -11.00 16.92
CA PHE A 74 2.36 -10.42 15.99
C PHE A 74 1.44 -11.49 15.41
N GLU A 75 1.99 -12.59 14.89
CA GLU A 75 1.21 -13.68 14.32
C GLU A 75 0.23 -14.25 15.35
N LYS A 76 0.70 -14.56 16.55
CA LYS A 76 -0.15 -15.04 17.64
C LYS A 76 -1.34 -14.13 17.90
N ASN A 77 -1.09 -12.82 18.05
CA ASN A 77 -2.15 -11.85 18.33
C ASN A 77 -3.08 -11.64 17.13
N ALA A 78 -2.55 -11.64 15.90
CA ALA A 78 -3.34 -11.49 14.69
C ALA A 78 -4.27 -12.70 14.51
N THR A 79 -3.76 -13.92 14.66
CA THR A 79 -4.56 -15.14 14.59
C THR A 79 -5.63 -15.21 15.68
N GLN A 80 -5.32 -14.76 16.90
CA GLN A 80 -6.32 -14.64 17.97
C GLN A 80 -7.46 -13.67 17.63
N ASN A 81 -7.18 -12.61 16.87
CA ASN A 81 -8.17 -11.66 16.38
C ASN A 81 -8.88 -12.12 15.10
N GLY A 82 -8.65 -13.36 14.64
CA GLY A 82 -9.30 -13.93 13.45
C GLY A 82 -8.62 -13.58 12.12
N PHE A 83 -7.42 -12.99 12.14
CA PHE A 83 -6.65 -12.78 10.92
C PHE A 83 -5.93 -14.06 10.49
N LYS A 84 -5.87 -14.30 9.18
CA LYS A 84 -5.04 -15.34 8.58
C LYS A 84 -3.75 -14.71 8.09
N ILE A 85 -2.61 -15.16 8.62
CA ILE A 85 -1.30 -14.71 8.19
C ILE A 85 -0.82 -15.56 7.02
N HIS A 86 -0.28 -14.90 6.01
CA HIS A 86 0.33 -15.53 4.85
C HIS A 86 1.78 -15.06 4.74
N TYR A 87 2.71 -16.01 4.72
CA TYR A 87 4.13 -15.74 4.51
C TYR A 87 4.48 -15.89 3.04
N ALA A 88 5.29 -14.97 2.52
CA ALA A 88 5.85 -14.99 1.18
C ALA A 88 7.36 -14.72 1.29
N LYS A 89 8.16 -15.51 0.58
CA LYS A 89 9.61 -15.36 0.52
C LYS A 89 10.04 -14.16 -0.33
N ASP A 90 9.24 -13.83 -1.34
CA ASP A 90 9.49 -12.79 -2.33
C ASP A 90 8.19 -12.18 -2.88
N GLY A 91 8.33 -11.25 -3.83
CA GLY A 91 7.19 -10.56 -4.44
C GLY A 91 6.34 -11.46 -5.34
N ASP A 92 6.93 -12.45 -5.98
CA ASP A 92 6.21 -13.35 -6.89
C ASP A 92 5.27 -14.26 -6.08
N GLU A 93 5.77 -14.85 -4.98
CA GLU A 93 4.96 -15.65 -4.08
C GLU A 93 3.86 -14.81 -3.40
N ALA A 94 4.16 -13.55 -3.04
CA ALA A 94 3.15 -12.65 -2.51
C ALA A 94 2.02 -12.40 -3.52
N ASN A 95 2.36 -12.17 -4.79
CA ASN A 95 1.38 -11.97 -5.86
C ASN A 95 0.53 -13.24 -6.08
N GLU A 96 1.15 -14.42 -6.09
CA GLU A 96 0.44 -15.69 -6.22
C GLU A 96 -0.56 -15.90 -5.07
N ILE A 97 -0.14 -15.64 -3.82
CA ILE A 97 -1.02 -15.73 -2.65
C ILE A 97 -2.21 -14.77 -2.78
N ILE A 98 -1.95 -13.51 -3.14
CA ILE A 98 -3.00 -12.48 -3.30
C ILE A 98 -3.98 -12.90 -4.41
N TYR A 99 -3.48 -13.35 -5.55
CA TYR A 99 -4.30 -13.80 -6.68
C TYR A 99 -5.18 -14.99 -6.30
N ASN A 100 -4.61 -16.00 -5.63
CA ASN A 100 -5.35 -17.18 -5.19
C ASN A 100 -6.42 -16.82 -4.16
N LEU A 101 -6.13 -15.91 -3.23
CA LEU A 101 -7.12 -15.39 -2.27
C LEU A 101 -8.26 -14.64 -2.97
N ALA A 102 -7.95 -13.79 -3.95
CA ALA A 102 -8.96 -13.09 -4.74
C ALA A 102 -9.87 -14.08 -5.48
N LYS A 103 -9.29 -15.12 -6.10
CA LYS A 103 -10.03 -16.17 -6.79
C LYS A 103 -10.91 -17.00 -5.86
N GLU A 104 -10.40 -17.40 -4.69
CA GLU A 104 -11.16 -18.14 -3.67
C GLU A 104 -12.36 -17.33 -3.16
N LYS A 105 -12.19 -16.02 -2.99
CA LYS A 105 -13.25 -15.11 -2.52
C LYS A 105 -14.19 -14.63 -3.64
N THR A 106 -14.08 -15.20 -4.84
CA THR A 106 -14.86 -14.80 -6.01
C THR A 106 -14.72 -13.31 -6.34
N LEU A 107 -13.56 -12.73 -6.02
CA LEU A 107 -13.12 -11.40 -6.48
C LEU A 107 -12.38 -11.51 -7.83
N THR A 108 -12.62 -12.59 -8.58
CA THR A 108 -12.30 -12.61 -10.01
C THR A 108 -13.07 -11.47 -10.66
N ALA A 109 -12.31 -10.55 -11.25
CA ALA A 109 -12.76 -9.44 -12.05
C ALA A 109 -13.96 -9.81 -12.95
N PHE A 110 -14.94 -8.91 -12.98
CA PHE A 110 -15.95 -8.77 -14.02
C PHE A 110 -15.39 -7.88 -15.12
#